data_AF-U9WCJ3-F1
#
_entry.id   AF-U9WCJ3-F1
#
_cell.length_a   1.000
_cell.length_b   1.000
_cell.length_c   1.000
_cell.angle_alpha   90.00
_cell.angle_beta   90.00
_cell.angle_gamma   90.00
#
_symmetry.space_group_name_H-M   'P 1'
#
loop_
_entity.id
_entity.type
_entity.pdbx_description
1 polymer ?
#
loop_
_entity_poly.entity_id
_entity_poly.type
_entity_poly.pdbx_seq_one_letter_code
_entity_poly.pdbx_strand_id
1 'polypeptide(L)' 'MRITIEKGFQPLIRQVMEQIGVDDHRLALNHILGTYAASQNQHQPIVAIPSPPPAQTTDDDEYSQLADWS' A
#
# COMPACT_ATOMS: atom_id res chain seq x y z
N MET A 1 -23.69 7.46 0.89
CA MET A 1 -23.60 6.15 1.58
C MET A 1 -23.28 6.42 3.05
N ARG A 2 -24.05 5.87 4.00
CA ARG A 2 -23.84 6.05 5.45
C ARG A 2 -23.48 4.71 6.06
N ILE A 3 -22.38 4.64 6.79
CA ILE A 3 -21.92 3.42 7.46
C ILE A 3 -22.03 3.68 8.95
N THR A 4 -22.80 2.86 9.65
CA THR A 4 -22.91 2.91 11.11
C THR A 4 -21.89 1.95 11.68
N ILE A 5 -20.98 2.47 12.50
CA ILE A 5 -19.90 1.70 13.11
C ILE A 5 -20.29 1.40 14.55
N GLU A 6 -20.18 0.14 14.94
CA GLU A 6 -20.45 -0.27 16.31
C GLU A 6 -19.46 0.40 17.29
N LYS A 7 -19.94 0.79 18.47
CA LYS A 7 -19.14 1.55 19.45
C LYS A 7 -17.85 0.81 19.86
N GLY A 8 -17.85 -0.52 19.81
CA GLY A 8 -16.68 -1.34 20.14
C GLY A 8 -15.49 -1.15 19.18
N PHE A 9 -15.71 -0.70 17.94
CA PHE A 9 -14.66 -0.54 16.93
C PHE A 9 -14.05 0.87 16.88
N GLN A 10 -14.64 1.84 17.58
CA GLN A 10 -14.12 3.20 17.72
C GLN A 10 -12.65 3.25 18.20
N PRO A 11 -12.24 2.53 19.27
CA PRO A 11 -10.84 2.56 19.71
C PRO A 11 -9.87 2.00 18.66
N LEU A 12 -10.28 0.97 17.91
CA LEU A 12 -9.46 0.39 16.85
C LEU A 12 -9.24 1.38 15.70
N ILE A 13 -10.31 2.08 15.29
CA ILE A 13 -10.21 3.12 14.25
C ILE A 13 -9.27 4.23 14.71
N ARG A 14 -9.37 4.65 15.97
CA ARG A 14 -8.49 5.66 16.56
C ARG A 14 -7.03 5.22 16.57
N GLN A 15 -6.76 3.96 16.93
CA GLN A 15 -5.41 3.41 16.88
C GLN A 15 -4.85 3.41 15.45
N VAL A 16 -5.66 3.05 14.46
CA VAL A 16 -5.24 3.09 13.05
C VAL A 16 -4.98 4.53 12.60
N MET A 17 -5.85 5.48 13.00
CA MET A 17 -5.66 6.91 12.74
C MET A 17 -4.32 7.42 13.26
N GLU A 18 -3.96 7.08 14.50
CA GLU A 18 -2.66 7.40 15.09
C GLU A 18 -1.50 6.72 14.34
N GLN A 19 -1.68 5.46 13.94
CA GLN A 19 -0.64 4.69 13.24
C GLN A 19 -0.31 5.23 11.86
N ILE A 20 -1.32 5.68 11.09
CA ILE A 20 -1.13 6.25 9.75
C ILE A 20 -0.97 7.78 9.78
N GLY A 21 -1.07 8.40 10.97
CA GLY A 21 -0.89 9.84 11.17
C GLY A 21 -1.99 10.69 10.55
N VAL A 22 -3.25 10.26 10.62
CA VAL A 22 -4.39 10.99 10.03
C VAL A 22 -5.51 11.23 11.05
N ASP A 23 -6.12 12.41 10.98
CA ASP A 23 -7.26 12.79 11.83
C ASP A 23 -8.63 12.50 11.19
N ASP A 24 -8.65 12.02 9.94
CA ASP A 24 -9.87 11.69 9.21
C ASP A 24 -10.26 10.21 9.39
N HIS A 25 -11.41 9.99 10.01
CA HIS A 25 -11.98 8.66 10.26
C HIS A 25 -12.30 7.89 8.97
N ARG A 26 -12.72 8.58 7.90
CA ARG A 26 -13.01 7.94 6.61
C ARG A 26 -11.73 7.47 5.94
N LEU A 27 -10.65 8.24 6.05
CA LEU A 27 -9.35 7.86 5.52
C LEU A 27 -8.80 6.62 6.24
N ALA A 28 -8.90 6.58 7.57
CA ALA A 28 -8.54 5.38 8.34
C ALA A 28 -9.39 4.16 7.98
N LEU A 29 -10.70 4.33 7.79
CA LEU A 29 -11.57 3.24 7.34
C LEU A 29 -11.20 2.74 5.95
N ASN A 30 -10.95 3.64 4.99
CA ASN A 30 -10.48 3.27 3.66
C ASN A 30 -9.15 2.50 3.72
N HIS A 31 -8.24 2.89 4.61
CA HIS A 31 -6.98 2.19 4.81
C HIS A 31 -7.21 0.77 5.37
N ILE A 32 -8.10 0.60 6.36
CA ILE A 32 -8.45 -0.71 6.92
C ILE A 32 -9.08 -1.61 5.84
N LEU A 33 -10.06 -1.09 5.10
CA LEU A 33 -10.73 -1.80 4.01
C LEU A 33 -9.76 -2.18 2.89
N GLY A 34 -8.87 -1.26 2.50
CA GLY A 34 -7.85 -1.51 1.48
C GLY A 34 -6.84 -2.57 1.92
N THR A 35 -6.38 -2.53 3.17
CA THR A 35 -5.47 -3.53 3.73
C THR A 35 -6.13 -4.91 3.79
N TYR A 36 -7.39 -4.97 4.23
CA TYR A 36 -8.15 -6.22 4.25
C TYR A 36 -8.35 -6.79 2.84
N ALA A 37 -8.77 -5.96 1.88
CA ALA A 37 -8.95 -6.37 0.50
C ALA A 37 -7.64 -6.83 -0.16
N ALA A 38 -6.52 -6.16 0.13
CA ALA A 38 -5.20 -6.58 -0.33
C ALA A 38 -4.80 -7.93 0.28
N SER A 39 -5.04 -8.13 1.59
CA SER A 39 -4.78 -9.40 2.27
C SER A 39 -5.65 -10.55 1.75
N GLN A 40 -6.89 -10.29 1.36
CA GLN A 40 -7.76 -11.29 0.71
C GLN A 40 -7.21 -11.72 -0.66
N ASN A 41 -6.58 -10.81 -1.40
CA ASN A 41 -5.96 -11.10 -2.70
C ASN A 41 -4.58 -11.79 -2.59
N GLN A 42 -3.93 -11.78 -1.42
CA GLN A 42 -2.63 -12.43 -1.21
C GLN A 42 -2.69 -13.93 -0.87
N HIS A 43 -3.88 -14.55 -0.84
CA HIS A 43 -4.01 -16.01 -0.68
C HIS A 43 -3.90 -16.81 -2.00
N GLN A 44 -3.36 -16.22 -3.07
CA GLN A 44 -2.93 -16.98 -4.24
C GLN A 44 -1.46 -17.38 -4.06
N PRO A 45 -1.10 -18.68 -3.94
CA PRO A 45 0.28 -19.12 -3.88
C PRO A 45 0.87 -19.04 -5.29
N ILE A 46 1.40 -17.87 -5.67
CA ILE A 46 2.10 -17.70 -6.94
C ILE A 46 3.58 -18.00 -6.68
N VAL A 47 3.92 -19.28 -6.93
CA VAL A 47 5.21 -19.86 -7.32
C VAL A 47 6.45 -18.96 -7.15
N ALA A 48 7.37 -19.40 -6.29
CA ALA A 48 8.72 -18.87 -6.16
C ALA A 48 9.38 -18.74 -7.55
N ILE A 49 9.61 -17.49 -7.97
CA ILE A 49 10.42 -17.19 -9.16
C ILE A 49 11.89 -17.31 -8.70
N PRO A 50 12.72 -18.16 -9.31
CA PRO A 50 14.15 -18.20 -8.98
C PRO A 50 14.81 -16.90 -9.44
N SER A 51 15.47 -16.22 -8.51
CA SER A 51 16.29 -15.03 -8.76
C SER A 51 17.33 -15.29 -9.85
N PRO A 52 17.46 -14.43 -10.88
CA PRO A 52 18.68 -14.34 -11.67
C PRO A 52 19.75 -13.52 -10.91
N PRO A 53 21.05 -13.87 -11.05
CA PRO A 53 22.17 -13.22 -10.35
C PRO A 53 22.41 -11.78 -10.83
N PRO A 54 23.18 -10.95 -10.08
CA PRO A 54 23.39 -9.55 -10.39
C PRO A 54 24.35 -9.40 -11.58
N ALA A 55 23.91 -8.73 -12.64
CA ALA A 55 24.80 -8.20 -13.66
C ALA A 55 24.97 -6.70 -13.42
N GLN A 56 26.20 -6.32 -13.07
CA GLN A 56 26.68 -4.94 -12.95
C GLN A 56 26.74 -4.28 -14.33
N THR A 57 26.78 -2.93 -14.33
CA THR A 57 26.91 -1.98 -15.46
C THR A 57 25.59 -1.80 -16.25
N THR A 58 24.88 -0.67 -16.13
CA THR A 58 25.22 0.63 -16.73
C THR A 58 24.51 1.77 -15.98
N ASP A 59 25.29 2.67 -15.37
CA ASP A 59 24.85 3.87 -14.62
C ASP A 59 24.59 5.09 -15.54
N ASP A 60 24.30 4.85 -16.84
CA ASP A 60 24.30 5.90 -17.88
C ASP A 60 22.90 6.16 -18.51
N ASP A 61 21.88 5.36 -18.15
CA ASP A 61 20.52 5.47 -18.72
C ASP A 61 19.56 6.36 -17.90
N GLU A 62 19.98 6.90 -16.75
CA GLU A 62 19.13 7.75 -15.90
C GLU A 62 19.13 9.24 -16.32
N TYR A 63 20.16 9.72 -17.02
CA TYR A 63 20.20 11.09 -17.57
C TYR A 63 19.68 11.20 -19.01
N SER A 64 19.65 10.10 -19.77
CA SER A 64 19.09 10.08 -21.14
C SER A 64 17.56 10.07 -21.17
N GLN A 65 16.89 9.76 -20.05
CA GLN A 65 15.42 9.78 -19.96
C GLN A 65 14.84 11.13 -19.53
N LEU A 66 15.68 12.08 -19.11
CA LEU A 66 15.26 13.46 -18.76
C LEU A 66 15.28 14.42 -19.96
N ALA A 67 15.74 13.96 -21.14
CA ALA A 67 15.87 14.78 -22.34
C ALA A 67 14.82 14.48 -23.44
N ASP A 68 13.77 13.71 -23.15
CA ASP A 68 12.66 13.45 -24.09
C ASP A 68 11.36 14.18 -23.68
N TRP A 69 11.49 15.34 -23.04
CA TRP A 69 10.39 16.28 -22.83
C TRP A 69 10.89 17.73 -22.98
N SER A 70 11.49 18.09 -24.12
CA SER A 70 11.44 19.46 -24.65
C SER A 70 11.83 19.58 -26.11
#